data_AF-A0A8T9BQP3-F1
#
_entry.id   AF-A0A8T9BQP3-F1
#
_cell.length_a   1.000
_cell.length_b   1.000
_cell.length_c   1.000
_cell.angle_alpha   90.00
_cell.angle_beta   90.00
_cell.angle_gamma   90.00
#
_symmetry.space_group_name_H-M   'P 1'
#
loop_
_entity.id
_entity.type
_entity.pdbx_description
1 polymer ?
#
loop_
_entity_poly.entity_id
_entity_poly.type
_entity_poly.pdbx_seq_one_letter_code
_entity_poly.pdbx_strand_id
1 'polypeptide(L)'
;MRSILALLSLSALLAPVQSLYFYIDGSSPKCFFEELPKDTLVVGHYTAEEYDENLKSWNKHDGLNIFISVDEIFDNDHRVISQKGSSSGRFTFTAADSGDHKICFTPSSTSGGQGWLSALHPMGGIKLTLDLAIGETSAIESTDKGKINDIVQKVKDLNGRLQDIRREQVFQ
;
A
#
# COMPACT_ATOMS: atom_id res chain seq x y z
N MET A 1 -38.81 -3.07 25.55
CA MET A 1 -38.43 -2.25 24.37
C MET A 1 -36.95 -1.80 24.42
N ARG A 2 -36.45 -1.22 25.52
CA ARG A 2 -35.03 -0.80 25.64
C ARG A 2 -34.02 -1.94 25.44
N SER A 3 -34.23 -3.10 26.03
CA SER A 3 -33.30 -4.24 25.87
C SER A 3 -33.29 -4.84 24.46
N ILE A 4 -34.39 -4.73 23.72
CA ILE A 4 -34.50 -5.21 22.34
C ILE A 4 -33.67 -4.31 21.41
N LEU A 5 -33.75 -2.99 21.60
CA LEU A 5 -32.91 -2.02 20.88
C LEU A 5 -31.41 -2.20 21.19
N ALA A 6 -31.06 -2.55 22.43
CA ALA A 6 -29.69 -2.86 22.81
C ALA A 6 -29.17 -4.16 22.17
N LEU A 7 -30.01 -5.20 22.07
CA LEU A 7 -29.64 -6.44 21.37
C LEU A 7 -29.51 -6.24 19.85
N LEU A 8 -30.39 -5.45 19.23
CA LEU A 8 -30.32 -5.13 17.80
C LEU A 8 -29.09 -4.30 17.43
N SER A 9 -28.70 -3.35 18.28
CA SER A 9 -27.45 -2.59 18.08
C SER A 9 -26.21 -3.46 18.27
N LEU A 10 -26.22 -4.39 19.23
CA LEU A 10 -25.13 -5.36 19.41
C LEU A 10 -25.02 -6.36 18.25
N SER A 11 -26.13 -6.79 17.65
CA SER A 11 -26.08 -7.68 16.48
C SER A 11 -25.59 -6.97 15.22
N ALA A 12 -25.85 -5.67 15.07
CA ALA A 12 -25.33 -4.87 13.95
C ALA A 12 -23.80 -4.73 13.99
N LEU A 13 -23.19 -4.76 15.17
CA LEU A 13 -21.73 -4.75 15.36
C LEU A 13 -21.07 -6.10 15.03
N LEU A 14 -21.83 -7.18 14.93
CA LEU A 14 -21.33 -8.52 14.59
C LEU A 14 -21.37 -8.82 13.09
N ALA A 15 -21.73 -7.84 12.25
CA ALA A 15 -21.70 -8.02 10.81
C ALA A 15 -20.26 -8.29 10.34
N PRO A 16 -20.01 -9.36 9.55
CA PRO A 16 -18.69 -9.63 9.02
C PRO A 16 -18.26 -8.49 8.08
N VAL A 17 -17.11 -7.88 8.38
CA VAL A 17 -16.48 -6.93 7.46
C VAL A 17 -15.84 -7.73 6.33
N GLN A 18 -16.34 -7.56 5.11
CA GLN A 18 -15.71 -8.15 3.92
C GLN A 18 -14.48 -7.31 3.54
N SER A 19 -13.30 -7.89 3.74
CA SER A 19 -12.07 -7.38 3.11
C SER A 19 -11.97 -7.90 1.68
N LEU A 20 -11.47 -7.06 0.76
CA LEU A 20 -11.25 -7.48 -0.61
C LEU A 20 -10.01 -8.36 -0.65
N TYR A 21 -10.15 -9.59 -1.15
CA TYR A 21 -9.02 -10.42 -1.53
C TYR A 21 -9.24 -11.00 -2.91
N PHE A 22 -8.14 -11.25 -3.60
CA PHE A 22 -8.14 -11.82 -4.93
C PHE A 22 -6.88 -12.63 -5.18
N TYR A 23 -6.94 -13.53 -6.15
CA TYR A 23 -5.80 -14.33 -6.58
C TYR A 23 -5.20 -13.71 -7.83
N ILE A 24 -3.87 -13.71 -7.88
CA ILE A 24 -3.08 -13.25 -9.02
C ILE A 24 -2.23 -14.42 -9.50
N ASP A 25 -2.44 -14.83 -10.75
CA ASP A 25 -1.72 -15.95 -11.34
C ASP A 25 -0.48 -15.43 -12.10
N GLY A 26 0.68 -16.04 -11.80
CA GLY A 26 1.94 -15.75 -12.48
C GLY A 26 2.46 -14.33 -12.22
N SER A 27 3.09 -13.74 -13.24
CA SER A 27 3.70 -12.40 -13.20
C SER A 27 2.81 -11.30 -13.80
N SER A 28 1.53 -11.60 -14.06
CA SER A 28 0.63 -10.65 -14.70
C SER A 28 0.10 -9.63 -13.67
N PRO A 29 0.07 -8.33 -14.00
CA PRO A 29 -0.49 -7.32 -13.11
C PRO A 29 -2.01 -7.50 -13.02
N LYS A 30 -2.56 -7.37 -11.81
CA LYS A 30 -4.01 -7.19 -11.61
C LYS A 30 -4.29 -5.74 -11.28
N CYS A 31 -5.16 -5.10 -12.07
CA CYS A 31 -5.44 -3.67 -11.98
C CYS A 31 -6.90 -3.38 -11.63
N PHE A 32 -7.10 -2.30 -10.88
CA PHE A 32 -8.39 -1.70 -10.55
C PHE A 32 -8.43 -0.28 -11.10
N PHE A 33 -9.60 0.15 -11.56
CA PHE A 33 -9.80 1.51 -12.04
C PHE A 33 -10.73 2.21 -11.06
N GLU A 34 -10.27 3.32 -10.52
CA GLU A 34 -11.02 4.14 -9.56
C GLU A 34 -11.11 5.57 -10.07
N GLU A 35 -12.33 6.10 -10.15
CA GLU A 35 -12.56 7.51 -10.43
C GLU A 35 -12.37 8.30 -9.13
N LEU A 36 -11.32 9.11 -9.06
CA LEU A 36 -10.97 9.86 -7.87
C LEU A 36 -11.17 11.36 -8.13
N PRO A 37 -11.77 12.11 -7.18
CA PRO A 37 -11.73 13.56 -7.21
C PRO A 37 -10.31 14.10 -6.99
N LYS A 38 -10.06 15.31 -7.45
CA LYS A 38 -8.82 16.05 -7.17
C LYS A 38 -8.56 16.17 -5.66
N ASP A 39 -7.28 16.13 -5.29
CA ASP A 39 -6.77 16.25 -3.92
C ASP A 39 -7.27 15.14 -2.98
N THR A 40 -7.69 14.00 -3.54
CA THR A 40 -8.12 12.84 -2.76
C THR A 40 -6.91 12.00 -2.35
N LEU A 41 -6.69 11.88 -1.04
CA LEU A 41 -5.67 10.99 -0.49
C LEU A 41 -6.19 9.54 -0.48
N VAL A 42 -5.38 8.62 -0.96
CA VAL A 42 -5.66 7.19 -0.96
C VAL A 42 -4.57 6.46 -0.19
N VAL A 43 -4.99 5.64 0.77
CA VAL A 43 -4.12 4.79 1.58
C VAL A 43 -4.50 3.35 1.34
N GLY A 44 -3.54 2.54 0.91
CA GLY A 44 -3.75 1.11 0.69
C GLY A 44 -2.86 0.28 1.60
N HIS A 45 -3.47 -0.68 2.29
CA HIS A 45 -2.78 -1.74 3.03
C HIS A 45 -2.94 -3.04 2.27
N TYR A 46 -1.85 -3.79 2.12
CA TYR A 46 -1.89 -5.06 1.40
C TYR A 46 -1.14 -6.17 2.14
N THR A 47 -1.60 -7.39 1.90
CA THR A 47 -0.94 -8.61 2.33
C THR A 47 -1.02 -9.62 1.19
N ALA A 48 0.12 -10.19 0.83
CA ALA A 48 0.26 -11.23 -0.16
C ALA A 48 0.71 -12.52 0.50
N GLU A 49 0.10 -13.62 0.09
CA GLU A 49 0.36 -14.97 0.56
C GLU A 49 0.52 -15.89 -0.66
N GLU A 50 1.49 -16.79 -0.63
CA GLU A 50 1.65 -17.86 -1.61
C GLU A 50 1.20 -19.19 -0.99
N TYR A 51 0.59 -20.06 -1.79
CA TYR A 51 0.16 -21.36 -1.29
C TYR A 51 1.37 -22.29 -1.11
N ASP A 52 1.60 -22.73 0.13
CA ASP A 52 2.62 -23.72 0.45
C ASP A 52 2.03 -25.13 0.34
N GLU A 53 2.48 -25.89 -0.66
CA GLU A 53 2.04 -27.27 -0.90
C GLU A 53 2.40 -28.23 0.25
N ASN A 54 3.49 -27.98 0.97
CA ASN A 54 3.91 -28.83 2.09
C ASN A 54 3.00 -28.61 3.31
N LEU A 55 2.70 -27.35 3.60
CA LEU A 55 1.86 -26.95 4.74
C LEU A 55 0.36 -26.93 4.39
N LYS A 56 0.00 -27.11 3.12
CA LYS A 56 -1.36 -27.01 2.58
C LYS A 56 -2.08 -25.74 3.06
N SER A 57 -1.37 -24.62 3.07
CA SER A 57 -1.87 -23.35 3.59
C SER A 57 -1.22 -22.15 2.90
N TRP A 58 -1.93 -21.02 2.93
CA TRP A 58 -1.45 -19.74 2.43
C TRP A 58 -0.50 -19.11 3.43
N ASN A 59 0.72 -18.80 3.00
CA ASN A 59 1.75 -18.28 3.89
C ASN A 59 2.51 -17.11 3.25
N LYS A 60 3.03 -16.23 4.12
CA LYS A 60 3.96 -15.16 3.73
C LYS A 60 5.39 -15.70 3.79
N HIS A 61 6.26 -15.20 2.93
CA HIS A 61 7.70 -15.46 3.00
C HIS A 61 8.49 -14.31 2.39
N ASP A 62 9.77 -14.18 2.74
CA ASP A 62 10.63 -13.04 2.35
C ASP A 62 10.93 -12.96 0.86
N GLY A 63 10.80 -14.09 0.16
CA GLY A 63 10.90 -14.15 -1.30
C GLY A 63 9.75 -13.46 -2.05
N LEU A 64 8.63 -13.16 -1.38
CA LEU A 64 7.43 -12.58 -1.97
C LEU A 64 7.49 -11.05 -1.96
N ASN A 65 7.33 -10.45 -3.14
CA ASN A 65 7.39 -9.02 -3.33
C ASN A 65 6.24 -8.56 -4.23
N ILE A 66 5.64 -7.42 -3.90
CA ILE A 66 4.56 -6.81 -4.67
C ILE A 66 5.06 -5.50 -5.26
N PHE A 67 5.06 -5.41 -6.59
CA PHE A 67 5.22 -4.16 -7.30
C PHE A 67 3.86 -3.49 -7.48
N ILE A 68 3.76 -2.25 -7.03
CA ILE A 68 2.54 -1.44 -7.02
C ILE A 68 2.77 -0.27 -7.95
N SER A 69 1.85 -0.07 -8.88
CA SER A 69 1.83 1.10 -9.74
C SER A 69 0.48 1.76 -9.76
N VAL A 70 0.47 3.09 -9.82
CA VAL A 70 -0.74 3.89 -10.04
C VAL A 70 -0.48 4.84 -11.20
N ASP A 71 -1.34 4.74 -12.22
CA ASP A 71 -1.30 5.58 -13.42
C ASP A 71 -2.58 6.43 -13.50
N GLU A 72 -2.44 7.73 -13.76
CA GLU A 72 -3.53 8.64 -14.12
C GLU A 72 -3.84 8.48 -15.62
N ILE A 73 -4.92 7.77 -15.95
CA ILE A 73 -5.22 7.38 -17.34
C ILE A 73 -5.65 8.58 -18.19
N PHE A 74 -6.30 9.55 -17.55
CA PHE A 74 -6.73 10.78 -18.19
C PHE A 74 -5.58 11.75 -18.52
N ASP A 75 -4.40 11.55 -17.92
CA ASP A 75 -3.20 12.38 -18.12
C ASP A 75 -2.07 11.58 -18.77
N ASN A 76 -2.35 10.99 -19.94
CA ASN A 76 -1.35 10.29 -20.76
C ASN A 76 -0.56 9.20 -19.97
N ASP A 77 -1.30 8.43 -19.15
CA ASP A 77 -0.74 7.39 -18.26
C ASP A 77 0.34 7.94 -17.30
N HIS A 78 0.17 9.15 -16.76
CA HIS A 78 1.09 9.73 -15.80
C HIS A 78 1.21 8.87 -14.53
N ARG A 79 2.44 8.42 -14.26
CA ARG A 79 2.77 7.50 -13.17
C ARG A 79 2.91 8.27 -11.84
N VAL A 80 1.93 8.15 -10.95
CA VAL A 80 1.98 8.78 -9.62
C VAL A 80 2.65 7.90 -8.55
N ILE A 81 2.58 6.57 -8.67
CA ILE A 81 3.27 5.63 -7.78
C ILE A 81 3.97 4.55 -8.57
N SER A 82 5.24 4.29 -8.26
CA SER A 82 6.00 3.16 -8.75
C SER A 82 6.87 2.62 -7.62
N GLN A 83 6.39 1.62 -6.89
CA GLN A 83 7.10 1.11 -5.71
C GLN A 83 7.05 -0.41 -5.61
N LYS A 84 8.08 -0.98 -5.00
CA LYS A 84 8.16 -2.40 -4.67
C LYS A 84 8.14 -2.55 -3.15
N GLY A 85 7.24 -3.35 -2.64
CA GLY A 85 7.21 -3.74 -1.24
C GLY A 85 7.33 -5.25 -1.05
N SER A 86 7.51 -5.68 0.19
CA SER A 86 7.57 -7.09 0.58
C SER A 86 6.18 -7.74 0.54
N SER A 87 6.04 -8.92 1.14
CA SER A 87 4.80 -9.69 1.27
C SER A 87 3.65 -8.93 1.95
N SER A 88 3.91 -7.83 2.66
CA SER A 88 2.87 -6.96 3.20
C SER A 88 3.39 -5.55 3.41
N GLY A 89 2.55 -4.56 3.21
CA GLY A 89 2.97 -3.17 3.34
C GLY A 89 1.83 -2.18 3.22
N ARG A 90 2.22 -0.91 3.12
CA ARG A 90 1.33 0.23 2.92
C ARG A 90 1.80 1.03 1.73
N PHE A 91 0.87 1.53 0.93
CA PHE A 91 1.11 2.51 -0.12
C PHE A 91 0.17 3.69 0.05
N THR A 92 0.59 4.87 -0.41
CA THR A 92 -0.18 6.10 -0.27
C THR A 92 0.08 6.99 -1.47
N PHE A 93 -0.96 7.59 -2.02
CA PHE A 93 -0.86 8.60 -3.06
C PHE A 93 -2.01 9.60 -2.97
N THR A 94 -1.83 10.76 -3.59
CA THR A 94 -2.86 11.79 -3.71
C THR A 94 -3.19 11.95 -5.18
N ALA A 95 -4.48 11.97 -5.53
CA ALA A 95 -4.94 12.30 -6.87
C ALA A 95 -4.64 13.78 -7.17
N ALA A 96 -3.78 14.06 -8.16
CA ALA A 96 -3.40 15.45 -8.48
C ALA A 96 -4.52 16.20 -9.21
N ASP A 97 -5.32 15.47 -9.98
CA ASP A 97 -6.54 15.96 -10.61
C ASP A 97 -7.66 14.90 -10.58
N SER A 98 -8.86 15.28 -11.01
CA SER A 98 -10.03 14.40 -11.01
C SER A 98 -10.04 13.50 -12.24
N GLY A 99 -10.24 12.20 -12.05
CA GLY A 99 -10.39 11.25 -13.14
C GLY A 99 -10.00 9.81 -12.78
N ASP A 100 -9.87 8.98 -13.82
CA ASP A 100 -9.61 7.55 -13.68
C ASP A 100 -8.14 7.24 -13.33
N HIS A 101 -7.96 6.57 -12.20
CA HIS A 101 -6.69 6.07 -11.73
C HIS A 101 -6.64 4.54 -11.85
N LYS A 102 -5.61 4.03 -12.54
CA LYS A 102 -5.37 2.60 -12.71
C LYS A 102 -4.36 2.13 -11.66
N ILE A 103 -4.83 1.41 -10.65
CA ILE A 103 -4.05 0.88 -9.53
C ILE A 103 -3.73 -0.60 -9.81
N CYS A 104 -2.47 -0.93 -10.03
CA CYS A 104 -2.03 -2.28 -10.39
C CYS A 104 -1.13 -2.91 -9.33
N PHE A 105 -1.31 -4.21 -9.11
CA PHE A 105 -0.49 -5.05 -8.25
C PHE A 105 0.15 -6.16 -9.08
N THR A 106 1.46 -6.23 -9.07
CA THR A 106 2.24 -7.24 -9.79
C THR A 106 3.10 -8.03 -8.80
N PRO A 107 2.76 -9.28 -8.53
CA PRO A 107 3.50 -10.07 -7.56
C PRO A 107 4.72 -10.75 -8.19
N SER A 108 5.76 -10.95 -7.38
CA SER A 108 6.98 -11.69 -7.73
C SER A 108 7.46 -12.50 -6.53
N SER A 109 7.89 -13.73 -6.77
CA SER A 109 8.25 -14.72 -5.76
C SER A 109 9.51 -15.46 -6.19
N THR A 110 10.41 -15.69 -5.24
CA THR A 110 11.63 -16.48 -5.44
C THR A 110 11.48 -17.94 -4.98
N SER A 111 10.28 -18.37 -4.57
CA SER A 111 10.01 -19.73 -4.06
C SER A 111 10.19 -20.82 -5.12
N GLY A 112 10.37 -20.46 -6.39
CA GLY A 112 10.39 -21.38 -7.53
C GLY A 112 9.00 -21.85 -7.95
N GLY A 113 7.95 -21.48 -7.21
CA GLY A 113 6.54 -21.77 -7.51
C GLY A 113 5.98 -20.91 -8.65
N GLN A 114 6.64 -19.83 -9.06
CA GLN A 114 6.09 -18.86 -10.02
C GLN A 114 6.59 -19.08 -11.46
N GLY A 115 6.49 -20.31 -11.96
CA GLY A 115 6.67 -20.63 -13.38
C GLY A 115 5.34 -20.64 -14.13
N TRP A 116 5.35 -20.64 -15.48
CA TRP A 116 4.14 -20.88 -16.29
C TRP A 116 3.37 -22.16 -15.89
N LEU A 117 4.05 -23.11 -15.23
CA LEU A 117 3.49 -24.34 -14.70
C LEU A 117 2.60 -24.14 -13.47
N SER A 118 2.76 -23.08 -12.67
CA SER A 118 1.85 -22.85 -11.54
C SER A 118 0.49 -22.34 -11.95
N ALA A 119 0.35 -21.75 -13.14
CA ALA A 119 -0.97 -21.44 -13.73
C ALA A 119 -1.81 -22.70 -14.04
N LEU A 120 -1.19 -23.90 -14.02
CA LEU A 120 -1.88 -25.19 -14.16
C LEU A 120 -2.27 -25.80 -12.81
N HIS A 121 -1.77 -25.26 -11.70
CA HIS A 121 -2.15 -25.71 -10.36
C HIS A 121 -3.42 -24.98 -9.91
N PRO A 122 -4.46 -25.69 -9.45
CA PRO A 122 -5.70 -25.05 -8.97
C PRO A 122 -5.51 -24.16 -7.73
N MET A 123 -4.35 -24.25 -7.07
CA MET A 123 -3.93 -23.40 -5.94
C MET A 123 -2.73 -22.50 -6.29
N GLY A 124 -2.25 -22.54 -7.54
CA GLY A 124 -1.02 -21.89 -7.97
C GLY A 124 -1.24 -20.42 -8.32
N GLY A 125 -0.98 -19.55 -7.35
CA GLY A 125 -1.12 -18.12 -7.49
C GLY A 125 -0.79 -17.41 -6.19
N ILE A 126 -0.90 -16.10 -6.18
CA ILE A 126 -0.64 -15.27 -5.01
C ILE A 126 -1.97 -14.65 -4.57
N LYS A 127 -2.37 -14.99 -3.35
CA LYS A 127 -3.55 -14.41 -2.71
C LYS A 127 -3.17 -13.05 -2.17
N LEU A 128 -3.77 -12.00 -2.71
CA LEU A 128 -3.57 -10.63 -2.26
C LEU A 128 -4.84 -10.13 -1.56
N THR A 129 -4.71 -9.79 -0.29
CA THR A 129 -5.72 -9.08 0.50
C THR A 129 -5.39 -7.59 0.45
N LEU A 130 -6.36 -6.77 0.06
CA LEU A 130 -6.25 -5.33 -0.12
C LEU A 130 -7.30 -4.61 0.73
N ASP A 131 -6.85 -3.61 1.47
CA ASP A 131 -7.69 -2.64 2.17
C ASP A 131 -7.34 -1.25 1.63
N LEU A 132 -8.35 -0.51 1.20
CA LEU A 132 -8.17 0.79 0.54
C LEU A 132 -9.07 1.83 1.23
N ALA A 133 -8.44 2.84 1.81
CA ALA A 133 -9.10 3.99 2.40
C ALA A 133 -8.95 5.19 1.47
N ILE A 134 -10.06 5.73 0.98
CA ILE A 134 -10.11 6.87 0.07
C ILE A 134 -10.65 8.08 0.85
N GLY A 135 -9.95 9.21 0.77
CA GLY A 135 -10.25 10.43 1.53
C GLY A 135 -9.76 10.42 2.98
N GLU A 136 -8.86 9.50 3.34
CA GLU A 136 -8.33 9.38 4.70
C GLU A 136 -7.36 10.53 5.02
N THR A 137 -7.76 11.49 5.85
CA THR A 137 -6.90 12.64 6.21
C THR A 137 -6.41 12.61 7.66
N SER A 138 -7.05 11.86 8.56
CA SER A 138 -6.86 11.98 10.01
C SER A 138 -5.91 10.95 10.63
N ALA A 139 -5.74 9.74 10.07
CA ALA A 139 -4.89 8.69 10.66
C ALA A 139 -3.38 8.95 10.45
N ILE A 140 -3.00 9.56 9.33
CA ILE A 140 -1.59 9.79 8.95
C ILE A 140 -0.94 10.87 9.82
N GLU A 141 -1.67 11.89 10.23
CA GLU A 141 -1.13 13.02 11.01
C GLU A 141 -0.44 12.55 12.30
N SER A 142 -0.83 11.38 12.83
CA SER A 142 -0.27 10.82 14.06
C SER A 142 1.05 10.05 13.86
N THR A 143 1.20 9.27 12.78
CA THR A 143 2.34 8.35 12.59
C THR A 143 3.54 9.01 11.92
N ASP A 144 3.32 9.96 11.01
CA ASP A 144 4.41 10.62 10.27
C ASP A 144 4.99 11.86 10.98
N LYS A 145 4.37 12.31 12.09
CA LYS A 145 4.93 13.37 12.96
C LYS A 145 6.34 13.07 13.44
N GLY A 146 6.64 11.82 13.79
CA GLY A 146 7.99 11.41 14.23
C GLY A 146 9.04 11.60 13.14
N LYS A 147 8.76 11.13 11.92
CA LYS A 147 9.68 11.25 10.77
C LYS A 147 9.86 12.69 10.32
N ILE A 148 8.80 13.50 10.34
CA ILE A 148 8.88 14.93 10.03
C ILE A 148 9.78 15.64 11.04
N ASN A 149 9.66 15.33 12.34
CA ASN A 149 10.53 15.89 13.36
C ASN A 149 12.00 15.55 13.12
N ASP A 150 12.31 14.30 12.73
CA ASP A 150 13.68 13.88 12.40
C ASP A 150 14.24 14.66 11.20
N ILE A 151 13.43 14.88 10.16
CA ILE A 151 13.85 15.67 8.99
C ILE A 151 14.08 17.13 9.39
N VAL A 152 13.18 17.73 10.17
CA VAL A 152 13.33 19.12 10.65
C VAL A 152 14.59 19.28 11.50
N GLN A 153 14.93 18.30 12.34
CA GLN A 153 16.17 18.30 13.11
C GLN A 153 17.41 18.26 12.22
N LYS A 154 17.41 17.39 11.19
CA LYS A 154 18.52 17.32 10.23
C LYS A 154 18.72 18.63 9.47
N VAL A 155 17.64 19.30 9.06
CA VAL A 155 17.73 20.61 8.39
C VAL A 155 18.32 21.67 9.32
N LYS A 156 17.91 21.67 10.60
CA LYS A 156 18.49 22.59 11.60
C LYS A 156 19.98 22.34 11.83
N ASP A 157 20.40 21.09 11.96
CA ASP A 157 21.82 20.72 12.14
C ASP A 157 22.65 21.16 10.94
N LEU A 158 22.18 20.89 9.72
CA LEU A 158 22.84 21.30 8.49
C LEU A 158 22.98 22.83 8.40
N ASN A 159 21.93 23.58 8.74
CA ASN A 159 21.97 25.03 8.73
C ASN A 159 22.96 25.58 9.79
N GLY A 160 23.03 24.94 10.97
CA GLY A 160 24.01 25.27 12.01
C GLY A 160 25.44 25.10 11.51
N ARG A 161 25.77 23.94 10.92
CA ARG A 161 27.09 23.67 10.33
C ARG A 161 27.46 24.67 9.24
N LEU A 162 26.49 25.07 8.41
CA LEU A 162 26.70 26.06 7.36
C LEU A 162 27.06 27.44 7.94
N GLN A 163 26.43 27.83 9.04
CA GLN A 163 26.78 29.06 9.76
C GLN A 163 28.16 28.99 10.42
N ASP A 164 28.55 27.83 10.96
CA ASP A 164 29.89 27.61 11.52
C ASP A 164 30.97 27.78 10.45
N ILE A 165 30.82 27.11 9.30
CA ILE A 165 31.74 27.25 8.16
C ILE A 165 31.84 28.70 7.69
N ARG A 166 30.69 29.39 7.59
CA ARG A 166 30.67 30.81 7.22
C ARG A 166 31.42 31.68 8.22
N ARG A 167 31.34 31.40 9.52
CA ARG A 167 32.11 32.13 10.54
C ARG A 167 33.60 31.87 10.36
N GLU A 168 34.01 30.61 10.19
CA GLU A 168 35.42 30.26 10.00
C GLU A 168 36.04 30.92 8.75
N GLN A 169 35.26 31.05 7.66
CA GLN A 169 35.70 31.73 6.43
C GLN A 169 35.76 33.26 6.53
N VAL A 170 35.13 33.87 7.52
CA VAL A 170 35.17 35.34 7.75
C VAL A 170 36.35 35.74 8.64
N PHE A 171 36.90 34.81 9.43
CA PHE A 171 38.03 35.03 10.33
C PHE A 171 39.38 34.52 9.77
N GLN A 172 39.43 34.12 8.50
CA GLN A 172 40.66 33.93 7.71
C GLN A 172 40.83 35.08 6.73
#